data_AF-A0A859QGF7-F1
#
_entry.id   AF-A0A859QGF7-F1
#
_cell.length_a   1.000
_cell.length_b   1.000
_cell.length_c   1.000
_cell.angle_alpha   90.00
_cell.angle_beta   90.00
_cell.angle_gamma   90.00
#
_symmetry.space_group_name_H-M   'P 1'
#
loop_
_entity.id
_entity.type
_entity.pdbx_description
1 polymer ?
#
loop_
_entity_poly.entity_id
_entity_poly.type
_entity_poly.pdbx_seq_one_letter_code
_entity_poly.pdbx_strand_id
1 'polypeptide(L)' 'MSAFIAIRFNPPLQDKYDSLRRAGKHAKVAIAATLPKLLVLANAFIIDQRKMDPKPRGYHVARK' A
#
# COMPACT_ATOMS: atom_id res chain seq x y z
N MET A 1 -13.74 1.47 6.03
CA MET A 1 -12.72 0.62 6.69
C MET A 1 -11.81 -0.14 5.70
N SER A 2 -12.08 -0.16 4.38
CA SER A 2 -11.33 -0.93 3.37
C SER A 2 -9.89 -0.45 3.11
N ALA A 3 -9.66 0.87 3.02
CA ALA A 3 -8.33 1.43 2.73
C ALA A 3 -7.28 1.05 3.80
N PHE A 4 -7.68 1.03 5.07
CA PHE A 4 -6.77 0.67 6.16
C PHE A 4 -6.36 -0.80 6.14
N ILE A 5 -7.28 -1.69 5.75
CA ILE A 5 -7.00 -3.11 5.59
C ILE A 5 -6.01 -3.32 4.44
N ALA A 6 -6.24 -2.68 3.30
CA ALA A 6 -5.33 -2.75 2.15
C ALA A 6 -3.92 -2.25 2.47
N ILE A 7 -3.78 -1.25 3.33
CA ILE A 7 -2.46 -0.78 3.79
C ILE A 7 -1.72 -1.89 4.56
N ARG A 8 -2.40 -2.66 5.42
CA ARG A 8 -1.78 -3.76 6.21
C ARG A 8 -1.33 -4.94 5.36
N PHE A 9 -2.05 -5.22 4.27
CA PHE A 9 -1.66 -6.28 3.32
C PHE A 9 -0.49 -5.88 2.42
N ASN A 10 -0.02 -4.63 2.48
CA ASN A 10 1.07 -4.12 1.67
C ASN A 10 2.19 -3.56 2.57
N PRO A 11 3.24 -4.36 2.89
CA PRO A 11 4.33 -3.95 3.78
C PRO A 11 4.92 -2.54 3.52
N PRO A 12 5.22 -2.10 2.27
CA PRO A 12 5.78 -0.77 2.06
C PRO A 12 4.75 0.36 2.23
N LEU A 13 3.46 0.08 2.09
CA LEU A 13 2.41 1.05 2.38
C LEU A 13 2.19 1.16 3.89
N GLN A 14 2.33 0.05 4.62
CA GLN A 14 2.33 0.03 6.08
C GLN A 14 3.51 0.85 6.65
N ASP A 15 4.72 0.65 6.14
CA ASP A 15 5.91 1.42 6.57
C ASP A 15 5.72 2.92 6.38
N LYS A 16 5.13 3.31 5.24
CA LYS A 16 4.79 4.71 4.92
C LYS A 16 3.73 5.26 5.87
N TYR A 17 2.70 4.47 6.18
CA TYR A 17 1.68 4.84 7.16
C TYR A 17 2.29 5.03 8.55
N ASP A 18 3.16 4.11 8.98
CA ASP A 18 3.80 4.17 10.29
C ASP A 18 4.79 5.32 10.38
N SER A 19 5.51 5.67 9.30
CA SER A 19 6.36 6.86 9.28
C SER A 19 5.54 8.15 9.46
N LEU A 20 4.36 8.23 8.83
CA LEU A 20 3.46 9.38 8.97
C LEU A 20 2.84 9.46 10.37
N ARG A 21 2.54 8.31 10.98
CA ARG A 21 2.06 8.25 12.36
C ARG A 21 3.14 8.64 13.36
N ARG A 22 4.39 8.19 13.17
CA ARG A 22 5.56 8.60 13.97
C ARG A 22 5.84 10.10 13.84
N ALA A 23 5.57 10.69 12.67
CA ALA A 23 5.64 12.14 12.46
C ALA A 23 4.48 12.93 13.12
N GLY A 24 3.66 12.31 13.96
CA GLY A 24 2.57 12.96 14.70
C GLY A 24 1.32 13.27 13.87
N LYS A 25 1.22 12.79 12.62
CA LYS A 25 0.05 13.05 11.78
C LYS A 25 -1.16 12.23 12.25
N HIS A 26 -2.34 12.83 12.16
CA HIS A 26 -3.61 12.14 12.43
C HIS A 26 -3.78 10.93 11.52
N ALA A 27 -4.40 9.86 12.03
CA ALA A 27 -4.61 8.61 11.32
C ALA A 27 -5.31 8.79 9.96
N LYS A 28 -6.29 9.69 9.89
CA LYS A 28 -7.01 10.01 8.65
C LYS A 28 -6.10 10.64 7.59
N VAL A 29 -5.19 11.52 8.00
CA VAL A 29 -4.21 12.17 7.11
C VAL A 29 -3.20 11.15 6.61
N ALA A 30 -2.72 10.26 7.48
CA ALA A 30 -1.82 9.20 7.10
C ALA A 30 -2.45 8.24 6.06
N ILE A 31 -3.72 7.86 6.25
CA ILE A 31 -4.45 7.04 5.27
C ILE A 31 -4.63 7.80 3.94
N ALA A 32 -5.04 9.06 3.99
CA ALA A 32 -5.25 9.89 2.80
C ALA A 32 -3.96 10.07 1.99
N ALA A 33 -2.79 10.20 2.64
CA ALA A 33 -1.50 10.29 1.98
C ALA A 33 -1.05 8.98 1.31
N THR A 34 -1.50 7.83 1.81
CA THR A 34 -1.15 6.50 1.27
C THR A 34 -2.12 6.06 0.17
N LEU A 35 -3.33 6.62 0.13
CA LEU A 35 -4.40 6.26 -0.81
C LEU A 35 -4.04 6.40 -2.31
N PRO A 36 -3.34 7.46 -2.76
CA PRO A 36 -3.01 7.61 -4.18
C PRO A 36 -2.11 6.47 -4.70
N LYS A 37 -1.16 6.02 -3.88
CA LYS A 37 -0.31 4.87 -4.22
C LYS A 37 -1.11 3.57 -4.30
N LEU A 38 -2.08 3.40 -3.40
CA LEU A 38 -2.96 2.24 -3.42
C LEU A 38 -3.83 2.22 -4.70
N LEU A 39 -4.31 3.38 -5.14
CA LEU A 39 -5.12 3.51 -6.35
C LEU A 39 -4.31 3.17 -7.61
N VAL A 40 -3.06 3.62 -7.68
CA VAL A 40 -2.13 3.27 -8.78
C VAL A 40 -1.89 1.77 -8.84
N LEU A 41 -1.67 1.12 -7.69
CA LEU A 41 -1.50 -0.34 -7.64
C LEU A 41 -2.76 -1.07 -8.08
N ALA A 42 -3.94 -0.64 -7.64
CA ALA A 42 -5.21 -1.22 -8.06
C ALA A 42 -5.41 -1.11 -9.58
N ASN A 43 -5.14 0.06 -10.16
CA ASN A 43 -5.21 0.26 -11.61
C ASN A 43 -4.21 -0.63 -12.35
N ALA A 44 -2.99 -0.77 -11.84
CA ALA A 44 -2.01 -1.69 -12.43
C ALA A 44 -2.51 -3.14 -12.40
N PHE A 45 -3.12 -3.60 -11.31
CA PHE A 45 -3.67 -4.96 -11.22
C PHE A 45 -4.85 -5.20 -12.18
N ILE A 46 -5.73 -4.22 -12.35
CA ILE A 46 -6.87 -4.31 -13.27
C ILE A 46 -6.37 -4.46 -14.71
N ILE A 47 -5.38 -3.65 -15.10
CA ILE A 47 -4.81 -3.68 -16.46
C ILE A 47 -4.06 -5.00 -16.70
N ASP A 48 -3.32 -5.49 -15.71
CA ASP A 48 -2.55 -6.74 -15.80
C ASP A 48 -3.47 -7.99 -15.80
N GLN A 49 -4.80 -7.82 -15.61
CA GLN A 49 -5.79 -8.90 -15.41
C GLN A 49 -5.37 -9.95 -14.36
N ARG A 50 -4.50 -9.56 -13.42
CA ARG A 50 -3.98 -10.47 -12.40
C ARG A 50 -4.80 -10.36 -11.12
N LYS A 51 -5.13 -11.51 -10.54
CA LYS A 51 -5.67 -11.57 -9.19
C LYS A 51 -4.59 -11.15 -8.20
N MET A 52 -4.97 -10.32 -7.24
CA MET A 52 -4.09 -9.96 -6.13
C MET A 52 -3.81 -11.23 -5.32
N ASP A 53 -2.61 -11.78 -5.48
CA ASP A 53 -2.15 -12.90 -4.67
C ASP A 53 -1.93 -12.38 -3.22
N PRO A 54 -2.63 -12.93 -2.21
CA PRO A 54 -2.49 -12.50 -0.82
C PRO A 54 -1.13 -12.89 -0.23
N LYS A 55 -0.30 -13.67 -0.93
CA LYS A 55 1.07 -13.91 -0.51
C LYS A 55 1.85 -12.59 -0.58
N PRO A 56 2.47 -12.13 0.53
CA PRO A 56 3.36 -10.98 0.46
C PRO A 56 4.47 -11.37 -0.49
N ARG A 57 4.43 -10.81 -1.72
CA ARG A 57 5.56 -10.92 -2.63
C ARG A 57 6.71 -10.28 -1.89
N GLY A 58 7.63 -11.11 -1.37
CA GLY A 58 8.97 -10.65 -1.08
C GLY A 58 9.40 -9.85 -2.29
N TYR A 59 9.66 -8.57 -2.10
CA TYR A 59 10.03 -7.67 -3.17
C TYR A 59 11.36 -8.18 -3.73
N HIS A 60 11.29 -9.09 -4.70
CA HIS A 60 12.41 -9.36 -5.59
C HIS A 60 12.60 -8.07 -6.37
N VAL A 61 13.53 -7.29 -5.86
CA VAL A 61 14.20 -6.22 -6.57
C VAL A 61 14.70 -6.84 -7.88
N ALA A 62 13.90 -6.72 -8.94
CA ALA A 62 14.36 -6.92 -10.30
C ALA A 62 15.31 -5.75 -10.62
N ARG A 63 16.51 -5.81 -10.06
CA ARG A 63 17.70 -5.18 -10.60
C ARG A 63 18.58 -6.28 -11.19
N LYS A 64 18.42 -6.52 -12.48
CA LYS A 64 19.45 -6.56 -13.52
C LYS A 64 18.86 -7.15 -14.79
#